data_AF-A0A821G997-F1
#
_entry.id   AF-A0A821G997-F1
#
_cell.length_a   1.000
_cell.length_b   1.000
_cell.length_c   1.000
_cell.angle_alpha   90.00
_cell.angle_beta   90.00
_cell.angle_gamma   90.00
#
_symmetry.space_group_name_H-M   'P 1'
#
loop_
_entity.id
_entity.type
_entity.pdbx_description
1 polymer ?
#
loop_
_entity_poly.entity_id
_entity_poly.type
_entity_poly.pdbx_seq_one_letter_code
_entity_poly.pdbx_strand_id
1 'polypeptide(L)'
;MSRALLRIISNYAQECHVKIHIKQAFIQENLNLTNLKINDHNDMAFRLGQAIEFELIDQNNKLLCNQICLQKKLSYLKVLPDVKWFSEKISKKSDLRQDAIKPRLLMKRPKPGESLIQLEDKRKDVQNKYSKLKMKA
;
A
#
# COMPACT_ATOMS: atom_id res chain seq x y z
N MET A 1 10.63 6.18 -4.56
CA MET A 1 9.32 6.05 -3.88
C MET A 1 8.31 5.38 -4.80
N SER A 2 7.54 4.41 -4.28
CA SER A 2 6.22 3.83 -4.66
C SER A 2 5.66 3.83 -6.10
N ARG A 3 6.28 4.44 -7.12
CA ARG A 3 5.75 4.60 -8.49
C ARG A 3 5.29 3.28 -9.09
N ALA A 4 6.02 2.19 -8.83
CA ALA A 4 5.64 0.86 -9.31
C ALA A 4 4.34 0.36 -8.67
N LEU A 5 4.18 0.53 -7.35
CA LEU A 5 3.00 0.08 -6.63
C LEU A 5 1.77 0.92 -7.03
N LEU A 6 1.88 2.24 -7.00
CA LEU A 6 0.79 3.13 -7.43
C LEU A 6 0.36 2.83 -8.86
N ARG A 7 1.31 2.67 -9.80
CA ARG A 7 1.01 2.36 -11.20
C ARG A 7 0.26 1.02 -11.36
N ILE A 8 0.68 -0.03 -10.66
CA ILE A 8 0.01 -1.34 -10.72
C ILE A 8 -1.44 -1.19 -10.26
N ILE A 9 -1.66 -0.54 -9.12
CA ILE A 9 -2.99 -0.44 -8.52
C ILE A 9 -3.88 0.49 -9.38
N SER A 10 -3.34 1.59 -9.91
CA SER A 10 -4.05 2.45 -10.85
C SER A 10 -4.47 1.73 -12.13
N ASN A 11 -3.60 0.90 -12.71
CA ASN A 11 -3.94 0.12 -13.90
C ASN A 11 -5.11 -0.84 -13.61
N TYR A 12 -5.06 -1.56 -12.48
CA TYR A 12 -6.15 -2.45 -12.11
C TYR A 12 -7.45 -1.72 -11.82
N ALA A 13 -7.39 -0.54 -11.20
CA ALA A 13 -8.57 0.27 -11.00
C ALA A 13 -9.20 0.74 -12.31
N GLN A 14 -8.38 1.19 -13.26
CA GLN A 14 -8.83 1.59 -14.59
C GLN A 14 -9.49 0.43 -15.33
N GLU A 15 -8.84 -0.75 -15.35
CA GLU A 15 -9.39 -1.96 -15.97
C GLU A 15 -10.72 -2.40 -15.34
N CYS A 16 -10.87 -2.20 -14.03
CA CYS A 16 -12.07 -2.55 -13.28
C CYS A 16 -13.07 -1.40 -13.15
N HIS A 17 -12.93 -0.31 -13.91
CA HIS A 17 -13.82 0.86 -13.88
C HIS A 17 -14.03 1.52 -12.50
N VAL A 18 -13.11 1.31 -11.56
CA VAL A 18 -13.11 1.98 -10.25
C VAL A 18 -12.04 3.06 -10.20
N LYS A 19 -12.19 4.00 -9.26
CA LYS A 19 -11.15 4.95 -8.88
C LYS A 19 -10.63 4.60 -7.50
N ILE A 20 -9.38 4.99 -7.24
CA ILE A 20 -8.71 4.75 -5.96
C ILE A 20 -8.54 6.08 -5.26
N HIS A 21 -9.10 6.17 -4.07
CA HIS A 21 -8.83 7.25 -3.15
C HIS A 21 -7.72 6.82 -2.19
N ILE A 22 -6.54 7.44 -2.31
CA ILE A 22 -5.39 7.14 -1.45
C ILE A 22 -5.57 7.89 -0.13
N LYS A 23 -5.66 7.14 0.98
CA LYS A 23 -5.64 7.72 2.34
C LYS A 23 -4.21 7.97 2.80
N GLN A 24 -3.32 7.03 2.51
CA GLN A 24 -1.93 7.07 2.95
C GLN A 24 -1.04 6.25 2.01
N ALA A 25 0.13 6.75 1.63
CA ALA A 25 1.07 6.00 0.77
C ALA A 25 2.54 6.08 1.27
N PHE A 26 2.80 6.94 2.25
CA PHE A 26 4.11 7.14 2.85
C PHE A 26 3.94 7.82 4.21
N ILE A 27 4.70 7.38 5.20
CA ILE A 27 4.85 8.09 6.47
C ILE A 27 6.24 8.70 6.47
N GLN A 28 6.31 10.04 6.36
CA GLN A 28 7.55 10.74 6.62
C GLN A 28 7.73 10.81 8.14
N GLU A 29 8.86 10.30 8.62
CA GLU A 29 9.20 10.48 10.03
C GLU A 29 9.52 11.95 10.28
N ASN A 30 8.99 12.49 11.37
CA ASN A 30 9.43 13.77 11.88
C ASN A 30 10.88 13.58 12.36
N LEU A 31 11.84 14.35 11.83
CA LEU A 31 13.28 14.18 12.15
C LEU A 31 13.58 14.31 13.66
N ASN A 32 12.67 14.93 14.41
CA ASN A 32 12.78 15.11 15.87
C ASN A 32 12.17 13.95 16.69
N LEU A 33 11.59 12.93 16.04
CA LEU A 33 11.02 11.72 16.66
C LEU A 33 11.83 10.49 16.23
N THR A 34 13.13 10.51 16.49
CA THR A 34 14.13 9.53 16.04
C THR A 34 13.97 8.13 16.65
N ASN A 35 13.07 7.92 17.61
CA ASN A 35 12.95 6.68 18.37
C ASN A 35 11.55 6.05 18.36
N LEU A 36 10.79 6.20 17.27
CA LEU A 36 9.56 5.42 17.11
C LEU A 36 9.94 3.96 16.86
N LYS A 37 9.90 3.14 17.92
CA LYS A 37 10.05 1.68 17.85
C LYS A 37 9.12 1.14 16.77
N ILE A 38 9.71 0.49 15.78
CA ILE A 38 8.97 -0.11 14.69
C ILE A 38 8.49 -1.46 15.21
N ASN A 39 7.21 -1.51 15.52
CA ASN A 39 6.62 -2.69 16.16
C ASN A 39 6.12 -3.71 15.12
N ASP A 40 6.03 -3.35 13.84
CA ASP A 40 5.50 -4.23 12.79
C ASP A 40 6.03 -3.91 11.36
N HIS A 41 6.00 -4.92 10.49
CA HIS A 41 6.35 -4.86 9.07
C HIS A 41 5.50 -3.88 8.28
N ASN A 42 4.26 -3.64 8.71
CA ASN A 42 3.32 -2.73 8.04
C ASN A 42 3.81 -1.27 8.11
N ASP A 43 4.21 -0.83 9.31
CA ASP A 43 4.76 0.52 9.52
C ASP A 43 6.04 0.72 8.72
N MET A 44 6.88 -0.32 8.69
CA MET A 44 8.10 -0.31 7.89
C MET A 44 7.80 -0.21 6.39
N ALA A 45 6.81 -0.95 5.89
CA ALA A 45 6.40 -0.90 4.50
C ALA A 45 5.93 0.51 4.10
N PHE A 46 5.20 1.22 4.95
CA PHE A 46 4.85 2.63 4.71
C PHE A 46 6.06 3.55 4.66
N ARG A 47 7.01 3.39 5.58
CA ARG A 47 8.25 4.19 5.63
C ARG A 47 9.18 3.93 4.45
N LEU A 48 9.09 2.75 3.85
CA LEU A 48 9.79 2.41 2.61
C LEU A 48 9.03 2.88 1.34
N GLY A 49 7.82 3.43 1.50
CA GLY A 49 6.93 3.75 0.37
C GLY A 49 6.53 2.50 -0.42
N GLN A 50 6.34 1.38 0.28
CA GLN A 50 5.96 0.07 -0.25
C GLN A 50 4.58 -0.37 0.24
N ALA A 51 3.85 0.51 0.93
CA ALA A 51 2.47 0.29 1.37
C ALA A 51 1.58 1.48 1.01
N ILE A 52 0.32 1.19 0.71
CA ILE A 52 -0.73 2.15 0.40
C ILE A 52 -2.01 1.73 1.12
N GLU A 53 -2.63 2.69 1.79
CA GLU A 53 -3.98 2.60 2.32
C GLU A 53 -4.93 3.33 1.37
N PHE A 54 -6.02 2.65 0.99
CA PHE A 54 -6.92 3.16 -0.04
C PHE A 54 -8.41 2.86 0.21
N GLU A 55 -9.27 3.57 -0.51
CA GLU A 55 -10.69 3.25 -0.67
C GLU A 55 -11.02 3.18 -2.16
N LEU A 56 -12.06 2.43 -2.51
CA LEU A 56 -12.57 2.36 -3.88
C LEU A 56 -13.77 3.28 -4.02
N ILE A 57 -13.73 4.14 -5.02
CA ILE A 57 -14.80 5.07 -5.38
C ILE A 57 -15.20 4.85 -6.85
N ASP A 58 -16.39 5.27 -7.23
CA ASP A 58 -16.86 5.21 -8.61
C ASP A 58 -16.30 6.37 -9.44
N GLN A 59 -16.68 6.41 -10.72
CA GLN A 59 -16.28 7.49 -11.62
C GLN A 59 -16.82 8.87 -11.20
N ASN A 60 -17.89 8.91 -10.40
CA ASN A 60 -18.53 10.12 -9.86
C ASN A 60 -18.02 10.48 -8.45
N ASN A 61 -16.91 9.87 -8.01
CA ASN A 61 -16.31 10.05 -6.68
C ASN A 61 -17.19 9.59 -5.50
N LYS A 62 -18.20 8.74 -5.74
CA LYS A 62 -19.00 8.12 -4.68
C LYS A 62 -18.26 6.89 -4.14
N LEU A 63 -18.28 6.72 -2.81
CA LEU A 63 -17.68 5.55 -2.17
C LEU A 63 -18.36 4.25 -2.62
N LEU A 64 -17.58 3.34 -3.23
CA LEU A 64 -18.02 1.99 -3.59
C LEU A 64 -17.67 0.98 -2.49
N CYS A 65 -16.44 1.01 -2.00
CA CYS A 65 -15.95 0.02 -1.05
C CYS A 65 -14.87 0.62 -0.13
N ASN A 66 -15.18 0.69 1.17
CA ASN A 66 -14.24 1.03 2.23
C ASN A 66 -13.70 -0.24 2.92
N GLN A 67 -13.00 -0.08 4.04
CA GLN A 67 -12.46 -1.20 4.82
C GLN A 67 -13.51 -2.27 5.16
N ILE A 68 -14.71 -1.87 5.60
CA ILE A 68 -15.78 -2.80 6.01
C ILE A 68 -16.18 -3.69 4.83
N CYS A 69 -16.30 -3.08 3.65
CA CYS A 69 -16.61 -3.81 2.42
C CYS A 69 -15.45 -4.70 1.98
N LEU A 70 -14.20 -4.23 2.04
CA LEU A 70 -13.00 -4.99 1.64
C LEU A 70 -12.69 -6.18 2.58
N GLN A 71 -13.19 -6.16 3.81
CA GLN A 71 -13.12 -7.32 4.73
C GLN A 71 -14.09 -8.45 4.36
N LYS A 72 -15.11 -8.17 3.55
CA LYS A 72 -16.06 -9.21 3.14
C LYS A 72 -15.40 -10.15 2.13
N LYS A 73 -15.72 -11.45 2.21
CA LYS A 73 -15.31 -12.45 1.21
C LYS A 73 -15.78 -12.03 -0.19
N LEU A 74 -15.03 -12.41 -1.23
CA LEU A 74 -15.35 -12.14 -2.64
C LEU A 74 -16.79 -12.54 -3.03
N SER A 75 -17.32 -13.60 -2.42
CA SER A 75 -18.70 -14.07 -2.64
C SER A 75 -19.78 -13.06 -2.23
N TYR A 76 -19.48 -12.16 -1.29
CA TYR A 76 -20.40 -11.11 -0.83
C TYR A 76 -20.33 -9.84 -1.68
N LEU A 77 -19.30 -9.69 -2.53
CA LEU A 77 -19.12 -8.55 -3.43
C LEU A 77 -19.88 -8.72 -4.75
N LYS A 78 -20.81 -9.67 -4.86
CA LYS A 78 -21.61 -9.92 -6.08
C LYS A 78 -22.39 -8.70 -6.56
N VAL A 79 -22.82 -7.83 -5.64
CA VAL A 79 -23.55 -6.59 -5.93
C VAL A 79 -22.64 -5.44 -6.39
N LEU A 80 -21.32 -5.61 -6.30
CA LEU A 80 -20.30 -4.64 -6.74
C LEU A 80 -19.29 -5.37 -7.64
N PRO A 81 -19.68 -5.72 -8.89
CA PRO A 81 -18.86 -6.57 -9.77
C PRO A 81 -17.48 -5.97 -10.05
N ASP A 82 -17.40 -4.66 -10.22
CA ASP A 82 -16.16 -3.92 -10.42
C ASP A 82 -15.19 -4.01 -9.22
N VAL A 83 -15.73 -3.85 -8.01
CA VAL A 83 -14.97 -3.99 -6.75
C VAL A 83 -14.49 -5.43 -6.56
N LYS A 84 -15.34 -6.41 -6.87
CA LYS A 84 -14.99 -7.82 -6.82
C LYS A 84 -13.86 -8.12 -7.79
N TRP A 85 -13.97 -7.65 -9.03
CA TRP A 85 -12.97 -7.87 -10.06
C TRP A 85 -11.61 -7.25 -9.68
N PHE A 86 -11.64 -6.02 -9.16
CA PHE A 86 -10.45 -5.36 -8.64
C PHE A 86 -9.78 -6.16 -7.51
N SER A 87 -10.57 -6.61 -6.54
CA SER A 87 -10.07 -7.41 -5.40
C SER A 87 -9.46 -8.73 -5.87
N GLU A 88 -10.05 -9.38 -6.89
CA GLU A 88 -9.50 -10.59 -7.50
C GLU A 88 -8.16 -10.34 -8.20
N LYS A 89 -8.03 -9.25 -8.97
CA LYS A 89 -6.75 -8.88 -9.61
C LYS A 89 -5.65 -8.65 -8.59
N ILE A 90 -5.95 -7.92 -7.51
CA ILE A 90 -5.00 -7.73 -6.42
C ILE A 90 -4.62 -9.06 -5.78
N SER A 91 -5.59 -9.90 -5.45
CA SER A 91 -5.37 -11.17 -4.74
C SER A 91 -4.51 -12.15 -5.55
N LYS A 92 -4.61 -12.12 -6.88
CA LYS A 92 -3.81 -12.95 -7.80
C LYS A 92 -2.39 -12.42 -8.01
N LYS A 93 -2.06 -11.20 -7.58
CA LYS A 93 -0.73 -10.62 -7.78
C LYS A 93 0.25 -11.14 -6.72
N SER A 94 1.18 -12.00 -7.13
CA SER A 94 2.20 -12.63 -6.26
C SER A 94 3.04 -11.64 -5.46
N ASP A 95 3.31 -10.48 -6.04
CA ASP A 95 4.22 -9.47 -5.46
C ASP A 95 3.54 -8.55 -4.45
N LEU A 96 2.23 -8.73 -4.26
CA LEU A 96 1.41 -7.94 -3.35
C LEU A 96 0.87 -8.81 -2.22
N ARG A 97 0.61 -8.16 -1.09
CA ARG A 97 -0.18 -8.71 0.01
C ARG A 97 -1.11 -7.63 0.55
N GLN A 98 -2.32 -8.03 0.94
CA GLN A 98 -3.20 -7.21 1.75
C GLN A 98 -3.00 -7.57 3.22
N ASP A 99 -3.11 -6.58 4.11
CA ASP A 99 -3.14 -6.86 5.53
C ASP A 99 -4.42 -7.62 5.90
N ALA A 100 -4.27 -8.67 6.72
CA ALA A 100 -5.38 -9.54 7.10
C ALA A 100 -6.44 -8.83 7.95
N ILE A 101 -6.03 -7.84 8.75
CA ILE A 101 -6.91 -7.09 9.67
C ILE A 101 -7.42 -5.82 8.99
N LYS A 102 -6.59 -5.19 8.17
CA LYS A 102 -6.87 -3.95 7.42
C LYS A 102 -6.76 -4.18 5.90
N PRO A 103 -7.76 -4.78 5.24
CA PRO A 103 -7.67 -5.11 3.80
C PRO A 103 -7.52 -3.92 2.84
N ARG A 104 -7.82 -2.71 3.32
CA ARG A 104 -7.52 -1.45 2.62
C ARG A 104 -6.02 -1.13 2.55
N LEU A 105 -5.19 -1.83 3.33
CA LEU A 105 -3.75 -1.72 3.32
C LEU A 105 -3.19 -2.74 2.33
N LEU A 106 -2.72 -2.24 1.19
CA LEU A 106 -1.98 -3.02 0.20
C LEU A 106 -0.50 -2.72 0.32
N MET A 107 0.32 -3.76 0.34
CA MET A 107 1.76 -3.60 0.40
C MET A 107 2.48 -4.58 -0.49
N LYS A 108 3.72 -4.26 -0.83
CA LYS A 108 4.62 -5.20 -1.48
C LYS A 108 4.86 -6.39 -0.54
N ARG A 109 4.76 -7.60 -1.08
CA ARG A 109 5.09 -8.81 -0.32
C ARG A 109 6.58 -8.79 0.05
N PRO A 110 6.94 -9.00 1.33
CA PRO A 110 8.33 -9.17 1.73
C PRO A 110 8.93 -10.37 0.99
N LYS A 111 10.22 -10.30 0.68
CA LYS A 111 10.92 -11.49 0.15
C LYS A 111 10.97 -12.57 1.24
N PRO A 112 10.92 -13.86 0.89
CA PRO A 112 11.16 -14.93 1.87
C PRO A 112 12.48 -14.71 2.60
N GLY A 113 12.46 -14.78 3.94
CA GLY A 113 13.63 -14.54 4.79
C GLY A 113 13.99 -13.07 5.05
N GLU A 114 13.22 -12.11 4.54
CA GLU A 114 13.42 -10.69 4.81
C GLU A 114 12.96 -10.35 6.24
N SER A 115 13.92 -10.14 7.14
CA SER A 115 13.66 -9.77 8.54
C SER A 115 13.39 -8.28 8.68
N LEU A 116 12.75 -7.87 9.79
CA LEU A 116 12.57 -6.45 10.13
C LEU A 116 13.90 -5.68 10.10
N ILE A 117 14.98 -6.28 10.61
CA ILE A 117 16.32 -5.70 10.64
C ILE A 117 16.78 -5.32 9.21
N GLN A 118 16.59 -6.22 8.24
CA GLN A 118 16.96 -5.94 6.84
C GLN A 118 16.12 -4.81 6.22
N LEU A 119 14.87 -4.66 6.64
CA LEU A 119 14.01 -3.56 6.22
C LEU A 119 14.43 -2.22 6.85
N GLU A 120 14.89 -2.24 8.11
CA GLU A 120 15.47 -1.06 8.78
C GLU A 120 16.75 -0.60 8.07
N ASP A 121 17.61 -1.52 7.67
CA ASP A 121 18.83 -1.18 6.93
C ASP A 121 18.51 -0.59 5.55
N LYS A 122 17.56 -1.19 4.82
CA LYS A 122 17.06 -0.61 3.56
C LYS A 122 16.51 0.80 3.76
N ARG A 123 15.83 1.04 4.87
CA ARG A 123 15.29 2.35 5.21
C ARG A 123 16.42 3.36 5.42
N LYS A 124 17.45 3.02 6.21
CA LYS A 124 18.65 3.86 6.42
C LYS A 124 19.33 4.18 5.10
N ASP A 125 19.49 3.18 4.22
CA ASP A 125 20.07 3.37 2.89
C ASP A 125 19.27 4.34 2.03
N VAL A 126 17.94 4.23 2.03
CA VAL A 126 17.06 5.17 1.32
C VAL A 126 17.23 6.58 1.88
N GLN A 127 17.20 6.76 3.20
CA GLN A 127 17.41 8.07 3.84
C GLN A 127 18.78 8.67 3.47
N ASN A 128 19.85 7.87 3.53
CA ASN A 128 21.21 8.29 3.18
C ASN A 128 21.36 8.70 1.71
N LYS A 129 20.67 8.02 0.79
CA LYS A 129 20.64 8.43 -0.63
C LYS A 129 19.96 9.79 -0.79
N TYR A 130 18.86 10.02 -0.09
CA TYR A 130 18.13 11.30 -0.16
C TYR A 130 18.91 12.46 0.48
N SER A 131 19.61 12.25 1.60
CA SER A 131 20.44 13.29 2.23
C SER A 131 21.61 13.69 1.33
N LYS A 132 22.30 12.73 0.71
CA LYS A 132 23.38 13.00 -0.26
C LYS A 132 22.90 13.76 -1.50
N LEU A 133 21.67 13.53 -1.95
CA LEU A 133 21.08 14.28 -3.07
C LEU A 133 20.75 15.73 -2.69
N LYS A 134 20.31 15.98 -1.44
CA LYS A 134 20.06 17.34 -0.93
C LYS A 134 21.33 18.16 -0.72
N MET A 135 22.49 17.52 -0.52
CA MET A 135 23.78 18.22 -0.37
C MET A 135 24.44 18.59 -1.71
N LYS A 136 23.90 18.11 -2.83
CA LYS A 136 24.41 18.36 -4.18
C LYS A 136 23.51 19.28 -5.01
N ALA A 137 22.40 19.76 -4.45
CA ALA A 137 21.48 20.71 -5.04
C ALA A 137 21.60 22.05 -4.32
#